data_AF-A0A061P6A9-F1
#
_entry.id   AF-A0A061P6A9-F1
#
_cell.length_a   1.000
_cell.length_b   1.000
_cell.length_c   1.000
_cell.angle_alpha   90.00
_cell.angle_beta   90.00
_cell.angle_gamma   90.00
#
_symmetry.space_group_name_H-M   'P 1'
#
loop_
_entity.id
_entity.type
_entity.pdbx_description
1 polymer ?
#
loop_
_entity_poly.entity_id
_entity_poly.type
_entity_poly.pdbx_seq_one_letter_code
_entity_poly.pdbx_strand_id
1 'polypeptide(L)'
;MAGSTYENELFEKLKMIRQGYRAPRQVLQSLYARMMLEYSVYEFTKARYERLIDEALDQKDEDAFTTLTTKYNEWIVKYQTGNTISEHGYELECNFEDGKPPISG
;
A
#
# COMPACT_ATOMS: atom_id res chain seq x y z
N MET A 1 -1.65 -19.55 -12.80
CA MET A 1 -0.28 -19.26 -12.32
C MET A 1 0.09 -17.87 -12.81
N ALA A 2 -0.11 -16.83 -11.99
CA ALA A 2 0.10 -15.42 -12.35
C ALA A 2 1.04 -14.71 -11.35
N GLY A 3 1.99 -15.45 -10.76
CA GLY A 3 2.94 -14.91 -9.79
C GLY A 3 4.25 -14.39 -10.39
N SER A 4 4.53 -14.62 -11.68
CA SER A 4 5.89 -14.44 -12.21
C SER A 4 6.18 -13.11 -12.91
N THR A 5 5.18 -12.29 -13.26
CA THR A 5 5.43 -11.02 -13.97
C THR A 5 5.64 -9.87 -13.01
N TYR A 6 4.76 -9.75 -12.01
CA TYR A 6 4.85 -8.72 -10.97
C TYR A 6 6.11 -8.84 -10.12
N GLU A 7 6.46 -10.06 -9.69
CA GLU A 7 7.68 -10.31 -8.92
C GLU A 7 8.94 -9.90 -9.70
N ASN A 8 9.03 -10.27 -10.98
CA ASN A 8 10.19 -9.95 -11.81
C ASN A 8 10.33 -8.45 -12.11
N GLU A 9 9.24 -7.76 -12.45
CA GLU A 9 9.25 -6.30 -12.65
C GLU A 9 9.63 -5.55 -11.37
N LEU A 10 9.17 -6.05 -10.23
CA LEU A 10 9.49 -5.51 -8.92
C LEU A 10 10.95 -5.77 -8.52
N PHE A 11 11.49 -6.96 -8.82
CA PHE A 11 12.91 -7.28 -8.64
C PHE A 11 13.82 -6.36 -9.49
N GLU A 12 13.38 -5.95 -10.67
CA GLU A 12 14.10 -4.97 -11.48
C GLU A 12 14.07 -3.57 -10.86
N LYS A 13 12.91 -3.12 -10.31
CA LYS A 13 12.83 -1.85 -9.56
C LYS A 13 13.72 -1.86 -8.30
N LEU A 14 13.79 -2.99 -7.59
CA LEU A 14 14.66 -3.19 -6.41
C LEU A 14 16.16 -3.12 -6.73
N LYS A 15 16.60 -3.57 -7.91
CA LYS A 15 18.01 -3.47 -8.33
C LYS A 15 18.48 -2.02 -8.52
N MET A 16 17.56 -1.08 -8.69
CA MET A 16 17.88 0.33 -8.95
C MET A 16 18.15 1.17 -7.69
N ILE A 17 18.14 0.55 -6.51
CA ILE A 17 18.43 1.21 -5.23
C ILE A 17 19.92 1.56 -5.17
N ARG A 18 20.19 2.80 -5.56
CA ARG A 18 21.40 3.65 -5.41
C ARG A 18 22.77 2.96 -5.28
N GLN A 19 23.64 3.32 -6.23
CA GLN A 19 25.10 3.22 -6.19
C GLN A 19 25.73 1.86 -6.54
N GLY A 20 25.37 1.29 -7.69
CA GLY A 20 26.27 0.39 -8.43
C GLY A 20 26.61 -0.96 -7.78
N TYR A 21 26.07 -1.27 -6.60
CA TYR A 21 26.26 -2.53 -5.88
C TYR A 21 24.95 -3.29 -5.74
N ARG A 22 24.95 -4.55 -6.20
CA ARG A 22 23.81 -5.46 -6.06
C ARG A 22 23.60 -5.80 -4.59
N ALA A 23 22.41 -5.48 -4.05
CA ALA A 23 22.04 -5.84 -2.69
C ALA A 23 22.17 -7.36 -2.45
N PRO A 24 22.66 -7.80 -1.27
CA PRO A 24 22.67 -9.21 -0.91
C PRO A 24 21.26 -9.80 -0.98
N ARG A 25 21.15 -11.07 -1.39
CA ARG A 25 19.85 -11.75 -1.55
C ARG A 25 18.96 -11.67 -0.30
N GLN A 26 19.56 -11.79 0.89
CA GLN A 26 18.83 -11.70 2.16
C GLN A 26 18.21 -10.31 2.38
N VAL A 27 18.93 -9.23 2.02
CA VAL A 27 18.43 -7.85 2.11
C VAL A 27 17.26 -7.66 1.13
N LEU A 28 17.40 -8.16 -0.11
CA LEU A 28 16.31 -8.13 -1.09
C LEU A 28 15.07 -8.89 -0.60
N GLN A 29 15.26 -10.07 0.01
CA GLN A 29 14.16 -10.87 0.56
C GLN A 29 13.49 -10.17 1.75
N SER A 30 14.26 -9.52 2.64
CA SER A 30 13.75 -8.75 3.77
C SER A 30 12.92 -7.55 3.27
N LEU A 31 13.47 -6.76 2.35
CA LEU A 31 12.77 -5.63 1.73
C LEU A 31 11.49 -6.10 1.01
N TYR A 32 11.55 -7.20 0.26
CA TYR A 32 10.38 -7.75 -0.40
C TYR A 32 9.30 -8.21 0.59
N ALA A 33 9.68 -8.92 1.65
CA ALA A 33 8.73 -9.37 2.67
C ALA A 33 8.05 -8.17 3.36
N ARG A 34 8.82 -7.11 3.69
CA ARG A 34 8.27 -5.87 4.24
C ARG A 34 7.31 -5.19 3.27
N MET A 35 7.71 -5.08 2.00
CA MET A 35 6.87 -4.49 0.97
C MET A 35 5.55 -5.26 0.81
N MET A 36 5.60 -6.58 0.74
CA MET A 36 4.41 -7.43 0.62
C MET A 36 3.49 -7.30 1.83
N LEU A 37 4.05 -7.19 3.04
CA LEU A 37 3.27 -6.94 4.24
C LEU A 37 2.57 -5.58 4.18
N GLU A 38 3.29 -4.53 3.78
CA GLU A 38 2.72 -3.19 3.64
C GLU A 38 1.59 -3.16 2.59
N TYR A 39 1.77 -3.78 1.41
CA TYR A 39 0.70 -3.91 0.42
C TYR A 39 -0.49 -4.71 0.94
N SER A 40 -0.24 -5.80 1.65
CA SER A 40 -1.30 -6.64 2.21
C SER A 40 -2.13 -5.87 3.25
N VAL A 41 -1.47 -5.10 4.11
CA VAL A 41 -2.12 -4.24 5.11
C VAL A 41 -2.92 -3.13 4.42
N TYR A 42 -2.35 -2.51 3.39
CA TYR A 42 -3.03 -1.49 2.59
C TYR A 42 -4.32 -2.03 1.97
N GLU A 43 -4.23 -3.10 1.18
CA GLU A 43 -5.39 -3.68 0.47
C GLU A 43 -6.47 -4.16 1.42
N PHE A 44 -6.07 -4.86 2.50
CA PHE A 44 -7.02 -5.34 3.50
C PHE A 44 -7.74 -4.19 4.20
N THR A 45 -7.01 -3.14 4.57
CA THR A 45 -7.57 -2.00 5.31
C THR A 45 -8.50 -1.19 4.40
N LYS A 46 -8.11 -0.98 3.14
CA LYS A 46 -8.94 -0.32 2.13
C LYS A 46 -10.25 -1.07 1.91
N ALA A 47 -10.18 -2.36 1.61
CA ALA A 47 -11.37 -3.19 1.39
C ALA A 47 -12.29 -3.22 2.63
N ARG A 48 -11.70 -3.18 3.83
CA ARG A 48 -12.46 -3.08 5.07
C ARG A 48 -13.21 -1.75 5.19
N TYR A 49 -12.57 -0.62 4.90
CA TYR A 49 -13.24 0.69 4.93
C TYR A 49 -14.36 0.76 3.90
N GLU A 50 -14.09 0.36 2.65
CA GLU A 50 -15.09 0.34 1.58
C GLU A 50 -16.32 -0.48 1.99
N ARG A 51 -16.12 -1.71 2.50
CA ARG A 51 -17.22 -2.54 2.99
C ARG A 51 -18.03 -1.89 4.12
N LEU A 52 -17.35 -1.27 5.09
CA LEU A 52 -18.05 -0.64 6.22
C LEU A 52 -18.85 0.60 5.79
N ILE A 53 -18.31 1.36 4.81
CA ILE A 53 -18.99 2.52 4.23
C ILE A 53 -20.24 2.05 3.47
N ASP A 54 -20.13 1.00 2.66
CA ASP A 54 -21.27 0.42 1.95
C ASP A 54 -22.34 -0.10 2.93
N GLU A 55 -21.94 -0.76 4.01
CA GLU A 55 -22.85 -1.21 5.08
C GLU A 55 -23.60 -0.05 5.75
N ALA A 56 -22.94 1.10 5.95
CA ALA A 56 -23.57 2.28 6.51
C ALA A 56 -24.59 2.90 5.53
N LEU A 57 -24.29 2.90 4.22
CA LEU A 57 -25.22 3.34 3.18
C LEU A 57 -26.46 2.44 3.11
N ASP A 58 -26.28 1.12 3.14
CA ASP A 58 -27.37 0.14 3.14
C ASP A 58 -28.30 0.32 4.35
N GLN A 59 -27.73 0.66 5.51
CA GLN A 59 -28.47 0.91 6.75
C GLN A 59 -29.04 2.33 6.84
N LYS A 60 -28.71 3.22 5.90
CA LYS A 60 -29.02 4.66 5.94
C LYS A 60 -28.52 5.33 7.22
N ASP A 61 -27.38 4.88 7.74
CA ASP A 61 -26.74 5.44 8.93
C ASP A 61 -25.76 6.55 8.50
N GLU A 62 -26.25 7.79 8.50
CA GLU A 62 -25.52 8.98 8.08
C GLU A 62 -24.32 9.28 8.99
N ASP A 63 -24.45 9.04 10.30
CA ASP A 63 -23.39 9.27 11.27
C ASP A 63 -22.24 8.27 11.07
N ALA A 64 -22.57 6.99 10.87
CA ALA A 64 -21.60 5.95 10.56
C ALA A 64 -20.90 6.20 9.23
N PHE A 65 -21.65 6.55 8.18
CA PHE A 65 -21.10 6.87 6.86
C PHE A 65 -20.11 8.03 6.93
N THR A 66 -20.49 9.13 7.59
CA THR A 66 -19.65 10.32 7.73
C THR A 66 -18.38 10.01 8.51
N THR A 67 -18.50 9.29 9.62
CA THR A 67 -17.37 8.89 10.46
C THR A 67 -16.40 7.96 9.72
N LEU A 68 -16.92 6.95 9.01
CA LEU A 68 -16.11 5.97 8.28
C LEU A 68 -15.42 6.61 7.08
N THR A 69 -16.11 7.46 6.33
CA THR A 69 -15.56 8.19 5.19
C THR A 69 -14.45 9.14 5.64
N THR A 70 -14.64 9.85 6.76
CA THR A 70 -13.60 10.71 7.34
C THR A 70 -12.35 9.91 7.71
N LYS A 71 -12.52 8.78 8.43
CA LYS A 71 -11.41 7.91 8.81
C LYS A 71 -10.70 7.30 7.60
N TYR A 72 -11.45 6.91 6.58
CA TYR A 72 -10.89 6.41 5.33
C TYR A 72 -10.06 7.48 4.62
N ASN A 73 -10.58 8.70 4.51
CA ASN A 73 -9.88 9.83 3.89
C ASN A 73 -8.61 10.21 4.68
N GLU A 74 -8.65 10.24 6.01
CA GLU A 74 -7.46 10.45 6.85
C GLU A 74 -6.42 9.33 6.68
N TRP A 75 -6.88 8.09 6.54
CA TRP A 75 -6.02 6.94 6.35
C TRP A 75 -5.37 6.93 4.96
N ILE A 76 -6.13 7.14 3.88
CA ILE A 76 -5.63 7.06 2.51
C ILE A 76 -4.60 8.16 2.20
N VAL A 77 -4.75 9.35 2.80
CA VAL A 77 -3.76 10.44 2.68
C VAL A 77 -2.38 10.01 3.16
N LYS A 78 -2.28 9.13 4.16
CA LYS A 78 -1.00 8.60 4.65
C LYS A 78 -0.28 7.72 3.62
N TYR A 79 -1.01 7.17 2.65
CA TYR A 79 -0.47 6.30 1.61
C TYR A 79 -0.30 7.03 0.27
N GLN A 80 -0.82 8.25 0.13
CA GLN A 80 -0.69 9.07 -1.09
C GLN A 80 0.75 9.52 -1.38
N THR A 81 1.56 9.73 -0.34
CA THR A 81 2.96 10.15 -0.52
C THR A 81 3.92 8.99 -0.78
N GLY A 82 3.39 7.76 -0.91
CA GLY A 82 4.20 6.54 -0.88
C GLY A 82 4.82 6.31 0.51
N ASN A 83 5.40 5.12 0.69
CA ASN A 83 6.16 4.79 1.89
C ASN A 83 7.55 4.28 1.49
N THR A 84 8.60 4.70 2.19
CA THR A 84 9.97 4.20 1.93
C THR A 84 10.35 3.21 3.02
N ILE A 85 10.57 1.95 2.64
CA ILE A 85 11.09 0.94 3.55
C ILE A 85 12.61 0.84 3.39
N SER A 86 13.34 0.76 4.49
CA SER A 86 14.81 0.69 4.47
C SER A 86 15.33 -0.54 5.20
N GLU A 87 16.44 -1.10 4.69
CA GLU A 87 17.14 -2.24 5.28
C GLU A 87 18.63 -2.19 4.92
N HIS A 88 19.51 -2.18 5.93
CA HIS A 88 20.96 -2.22 5.76
C HIS A 88 21.53 -1.19 4.75
N GLY A 89 20.94 0.02 4.71
CA GLY A 89 21.34 1.10 3.80
C GLY A 89 20.73 1.05 2.40
N TYR A 90 19.86 0.06 2.14
CA TYR A 90 19.05 -0.03 0.92
C TYR A 90 17.62 0.47 1.22
N GLU A 91 17.03 1.22 0.30
CA GLU A 91 15.70 1.83 0.43
C GLU A 91 14.82 1.46 -0.75
N LEU A 92 13.61 0.95 -0.49
CA LEU A 92 12.60 0.67 -1.50
C LEU A 92 11.42 1.62 -1.32
N GLU A 93 11.05 2.31 -2.40
CA GLU A 93 9.81 3.08 -2.46
C GLU A 93 8.61 2.15 -2.74
N CYS A 94 7.66 2.13 -1.82
CA CYS A 94 6.37 1.49 -1.95
C CYS A 94 5.37 2.53 -2.47
N ASN A 95 5.00 2.41 -3.74
CA ASN A 95 3.97 3.23 -4.37
C ASN A 95 2.68 2.42 -4.45
N PHE A 96 1.73 2.72 -3.56
CA PHE A 96 0.39 2.13 -3.59
C PHE A 96 -0.40 2.87 -4.69
N GLU A 97 -0.99 2.12 -5.64
CA GLU A 97 -1.56 2.64 -6.90
C GLU A 97 -2.46 3.89 -6.77
N ASP A 98 -2.49 4.66 -7.87
CA ASP A 98 -3.16 5.95 -8.10
C ASP A 98 -4.49 6.07 -7.36
N GLY A 99 -4.43 6.62 -6.16
CA GLY A 99 -5.57 6.74 -5.27
C GLY A 99 -6.74 7.38 -6.02
N LYS A 100 -7.85 6.64 -6.12
CA LYS A 100 -9.16 7.28 -6.33
C LYS A 100 -9.20 8.48 -5.39
N PRO A 101 -9.55 9.69 -5.89
CA PRO A 101 -9.55 10.88 -5.07
C PRO A 101 -10.44 10.66 -3.83
N PRO A 102 -10.16 11.36 -2.72
CA PRO A 102 -10.97 11.30 -1.52
C PRO A 102 -12.45 11.36 -1.86
N ILE A 103 -13.27 10.57 -1.17
CA ILE A 103 -14.71 10.58 -1.41
C ILE A 103 -15.22 11.94 -0.89
N SER A 104 -15.67 12.79 -1.82
CA SER A 104 -16.38 14.04 -1.51
C SER A 104 -17.77 13.69 -0.99
N GLY A 105 -18.06 14.05 0.26
CA GLY A 105 -19.42 14.10 0.80
C GLY A 105 -20.20 15.28 0.24
#